data_AF-A0A6A6MAJ5-F1
#
_entry.id   AF-A0A6A6MAJ5-F1
#
_cell.length_a   1.000
_cell.length_b   1.000
_cell.length_c   1.000
_cell.angle_alpha   90.00
_cell.angle_beta   90.00
_cell.angle_gamma   90.00
#
_symmetry.space_group_name_H-M   'P 1'
#
loop_
_entity.id
_entity.type
_entity.pdbx_description
1 polymer ?
#
loop_
_entity_poly.entity_id
_entity_poly.type
_entity_poly.pdbx_seq_one_letter_code
_entity_poly.pdbx_strand_id
1 'polypeptide(L)'
;MYAFLLHACISHKSLDYGQRIYLQLLSESQEGHNLIQNPTLKSKLITLFSICGRLKVARHIFEDGLENHGALESVWVAMAIGYSKNEGFREALLVYIDMLWHNIQLGNFYFSVALNAHVNLKDSRLGRGVHGQVIKSSEEPDQVVNNALLSLYAQCGCYSEVLKMFDEMPQRNVVSWNSLIGGFAKRLFNGMSCEDWQLGMLC
;
A
#
# COMPACT_ATOMS: atom_id res chain seq x y z
N MET A 1 24.19 2.83 15.72
CA MET A 1 23.86 1.97 16.89
C MET A 1 22.35 1.69 16.98
N TYR A 2 21.50 2.72 17.14
CA TYR A 2 20.04 2.55 17.29
C TYR A 2 19.34 1.77 16.16
N ALA A 3 19.76 1.92 14.90
CA ALA A 3 19.17 1.21 13.77
C ALA A 3 19.29 -0.33 13.85
N PHE A 4 20.35 -0.85 14.48
CA PHE A 4 20.54 -2.29 14.71
C PHE A 4 19.69 -2.79 15.87
N LEU A 5 19.63 -2.03 16.98
CA LEU A 5 18.77 -2.35 18.12
C LEU A 5 17.30 -2.37 17.73
N LEU A 6 16.86 -1.38 16.94
CA LEU A 6 15.51 -1.36 16.38
C LEU A 6 15.25 -2.54 15.44
N HIS A 7 16.24 -2.96 14.66
CA HIS A 7 16.10 -4.14 13.81
C HIS A 7 15.88 -5.41 14.64
N ALA A 8 16.66 -5.61 15.71
CA ALA A 8 16.45 -6.71 16.65
C ALA A 8 15.06 -6.65 17.30
N CYS A 9 14.61 -5.45 17.72
CA CYS A 9 13.28 -5.28 18.30
C CYS A 9 12.16 -5.64 17.31
N ILE A 10 12.32 -5.30 16.02
CA ILE A 10 11.37 -5.68 14.96
C ILE A 10 11.31 -7.20 14.82
N SER A 11 12.46 -7.86 14.76
CA SER A 11 12.56 -9.32 14.63
C SER A 11 11.94 -10.06 15.82
N HIS A 12 12.11 -9.53 17.03
CA HIS A 12 11.56 -10.12 18.25
C HIS A 12 10.17 -9.59 18.65
N LYS A 13 9.58 -8.68 17.85
CA LYS A 13 8.31 -8.00 18.15
C LYS A 13 8.26 -7.40 19.57
N SER A 14 9.40 -6.90 20.03
CA SER A 14 9.53 -6.47 21.41
C SER A 14 9.08 -5.02 21.58
N LEU A 15 7.86 -4.84 22.07
CA LEU A 15 7.29 -3.52 22.32
C LEU A 15 8.00 -2.75 23.45
N ASP A 16 8.36 -3.41 24.55
CA ASP A 16 8.94 -2.74 25.74
C ASP A 16 10.29 -2.08 25.39
N TYR A 17 11.22 -2.84 24.81
CA TYR A 17 12.49 -2.30 24.32
C TYR A 17 12.29 -1.23 23.25
N GLY A 18 11.33 -1.41 22.35
CA GLY A 18 10.97 -0.39 21.35
C GLY A 18 10.54 0.94 21.95
N GLN A 19 9.69 0.89 22.98
CA GLN A 19 9.22 2.07 23.71
C GLN A 19 10.35 2.76 24.45
N ARG A 20 11.23 2.01 25.12
CA ARG A 20 12.40 2.59 25.80
C ARG A 20 13.33 3.31 24.83
N ILE A 21 13.62 2.70 23.68
CA ILE A 21 14.45 3.33 22.63
C ILE A 21 13.76 4.59 22.10
N TYR A 22 12.45 4.55 21.86
CA TYR A 22 11.71 5.72 21.40
C TYR A 22 11.73 6.87 22.41
N LEU A 23 11.51 6.60 23.69
CA LEU A 23 11.58 7.60 24.76
C LEU A 23 12.99 8.19 24.92
N GLN A 24 14.02 7.35 24.83
CA GLN A 24 15.42 7.79 24.87
C GLN A 24 15.75 8.73 23.70
N LEU A 25 15.29 8.38 22.49
CA LEU A 25 15.46 9.23 21.31
C LEU A 25 14.71 10.56 21.45
N LEU A 26 13.55 10.57 22.12
CA LEU A 26 12.80 11.80 22.39
C LEU A 26 13.53 12.68 23.41
N SER A 27 14.11 12.12 24.48
CA SER A 27 14.89 12.92 25.42
C SER A 27 16.15 13.52 24.79
N GLU A 28 16.84 12.76 23.94
CA GLU A 28 18.02 13.26 23.21
C GLU A 28 17.67 14.34 22.17
N SER A 29 16.44 14.33 21.64
CA SER A 29 15.97 15.35 20.69
C SER A 29 15.87 16.75 21.30
N GLN A 30 15.60 16.85 22.61
CA GLN A 30 15.51 18.13 23.31
C GLN A 30 16.88 18.79 23.55
N GLU A 31 17.98 18.04 23.42
CA GLU A 31 19.36 18.51 23.63
C GLU A 31 20.03 19.03 22.34
N GLY A 32 19.28 19.18 21.24
CA GLY A 32 19.75 19.81 20.00
C GLY A 32 20.13 18.85 18.87
N HIS A 33 20.09 17.53 19.09
CA HIS A 33 20.27 16.51 18.06
C HIS A 33 18.96 15.81 17.75
N ASN A 34 18.26 16.26 16.70
CA ASN A 34 16.95 15.72 16.32
C ASN A 34 17.08 14.38 15.55
N LEU A 35 17.64 13.36 16.20
CA LEU A 35 17.93 12.02 15.64
C LEU A 35 16.66 11.30 15.16
N ILE A 36 15.48 11.62 15.71
CA ILE A 36 14.18 11.10 15.27
C ILE A 36 13.84 11.54 13.85
N GLN A 37 14.33 12.70 13.42
CA GLN A 37 14.14 13.17 12.04
C GLN A 37 14.97 12.36 11.04
N ASN A 38 15.86 11.46 11.49
CA ASN A 38 16.53 10.54 10.59
C ASN A 38 15.51 9.55 9.97
N PRO A 39 15.30 9.57 8.64
CA PRO A 39 14.27 8.77 7.98
C PRO A 39 14.45 7.25 8.18
N THR A 40 15.70 6.80 8.35
CA THR A 40 16.02 5.38 8.56
C THR A 40 15.59 4.91 9.96
N LEU A 41 15.77 5.75 10.98
CA LEU A 41 15.30 5.45 12.33
C LEU A 41 13.78 5.57 12.41
N LYS A 42 13.22 6.61 11.81
CA LYS A 42 11.78 6.89 11.76
C LYS A 42 11.00 5.74 11.11
N SER A 43 11.39 5.30 9.92
CA SER A 43 10.77 4.14 9.23
C SER A 43 10.86 2.85 10.05
N LYS A 44 11.98 2.57 10.73
CA LYS A 44 12.13 1.41 11.63
C LYS A 44 11.21 1.49 12.84
N LEU A 45 11.08 2.67 13.46
CA LEU A 45 10.15 2.89 14.58
C LEU A 45 8.70 2.68 14.15
N ILE A 46 8.29 3.28 13.02
CA ILE A 46 6.95 3.10 12.45
C ILE A 46 6.67 1.61 12.20
N THR A 47 7.63 0.91 11.59
CA THR A 47 7.52 -0.53 11.32
C THR A 47 7.37 -1.34 12.61
N LEU A 48 8.20 -1.07 13.63
CA LEU A 48 8.17 -1.75 14.92
C LEU A 48 6.81 -1.57 15.61
N PHE A 49 6.34 -0.33 15.75
CA PHE A 49 5.08 -0.04 16.41
C PHE A 49 3.88 -0.57 15.62
N SER A 50 3.94 -0.57 14.29
CA SER A 50 2.91 -1.17 13.44
C SER A 50 2.83 -2.69 13.61
N ILE A 51 3.96 -3.39 13.66
CA ILE A 51 4.00 -4.85 13.89
C ILE A 51 3.49 -5.21 15.30
N CYS A 52 3.71 -4.34 16.27
CA CYS A 52 3.22 -4.51 17.65
C CYS A 52 1.76 -4.03 17.83
N GLY A 53 1.04 -3.67 16.75
CA GLY A 53 -0.36 -3.23 16.79
C GLY A 53 -0.59 -1.82 17.37
N ARG A 54 0.48 -1.05 17.62
CA ARG A 54 0.40 0.32 18.17
C ARG A 54 0.36 1.37 17.06
N LEU A 55 -0.63 1.26 16.18
CA LEU A 55 -0.78 2.13 14.99
C LEU A 55 -0.87 3.63 15.32
N LYS A 56 -1.50 4.01 16.43
CA LYS A 56 -1.61 5.42 16.84
C LYS A 56 -0.23 6.05 17.11
N VAL A 57 0.65 5.30 17.76
CA VAL A 57 2.03 5.75 18.02
C VAL A 57 2.81 5.81 16.72
N ALA A 58 2.67 4.79 15.86
CA ALA A 58 3.29 4.79 14.54
C ALA A 58 2.86 6.01 13.70
N ARG A 59 1.57 6.35 13.72
CA ARG A 59 1.02 7.53 13.03
C ARG A 59 1.54 8.84 13.59
N HIS A 60 1.62 8.97 14.92
CA HIS A 60 2.18 10.17 15.54
C HIS A 60 3.65 10.36 15.16
N ILE A 61 4.45 9.28 15.21
CA ILE A 61 5.84 9.30 14.75
C ILE A 61 5.91 9.68 13.27
N PHE A 62 5.01 9.14 12.44
CA PHE A 62 4.96 9.46 11.02
C PHE A 62 4.74 10.98 10.79
N GLU A 63 3.72 11.56 11.41
CA GLU A 63 3.36 12.99 11.28
C GLU A 63 4.42 13.93 11.86
N ASP A 64 5.14 13.51 12.89
CA ASP A 64 6.16 14.32 13.56
C ASP A 64 7.31 14.72 12.63
N GLY A 65 7.35 15.97 12.18
CA GLY A 65 8.38 16.48 11.27
C GLY A 65 8.10 16.30 9.77
N LEU A 66 6.87 15.95 9.37
CA LEU A 66 6.47 15.96 7.95
C LEU A 66 6.62 17.36 7.31
N GLU A 67 6.55 18.42 8.12
CA GLU A 67 6.57 19.82 7.67
C GLU A 67 7.97 20.35 7.30
N ASN A 68 9.04 19.75 7.83
CA ASN A 68 10.38 20.36 7.79
C ASN A 68 11.30 19.80 6.69
N HIS A 69 11.10 18.55 6.29
CA HIS A 69 11.87 17.91 5.21
C HIS A 69 10.96 16.89 4.55
N GLY A 70 10.69 17.04 3.25
CA GLY A 70 9.86 16.12 2.48
C GLY A 70 10.18 14.68 2.87
N ALA A 71 9.23 14.03 3.55
CA ALA A 71 9.50 12.75 4.18
C ALA A 71 9.93 11.77 3.09
N LEU A 72 11.15 11.23 3.24
CA LEU A 72 11.72 10.28 2.29
C LEU A 72 10.74 9.11 2.08
N GLU A 73 10.72 8.61 0.85
CA GLU A 73 9.89 7.49 0.38
C GLU A 73 9.74 6.37 1.43
N SER A 74 10.84 5.99 2.09
CA SER A 74 10.90 4.92 3.10
C SER A 74 9.98 5.11 4.30
N VAL A 75 9.70 6.36 4.72
CA VAL A 75 8.84 6.67 5.88
C VAL A 75 7.37 6.43 5.53
N TRP A 76 6.97 6.85 4.33
CA TRP A 76 5.63 6.63 3.81
C TRP A 76 5.35 5.16 3.52
N VAL A 77 6.30 4.45 2.91
CA VAL A 77 6.22 2.99 2.70
C VAL A 77 5.99 2.26 4.02
N ALA A 78 6.77 2.60 5.05
CA ALA A 78 6.63 1.99 6.36
C ALA A 78 5.22 2.19 6.94
N MET A 79 4.64 3.38 6.80
CA MET A 79 3.29 3.67 7.29
C MET A 79 2.21 2.95 6.48
N ALA A 80 2.33 2.94 5.16
CA ALA A 80 1.40 2.24 4.26
C ALA A 80 1.38 0.72 4.52
N ILE A 81 2.57 0.11 4.69
CA ILE A 81 2.70 -1.31 5.10
C ILE A 81 2.06 -1.53 6.46
N GLY A 82 2.32 -0.61 7.40
CA GLY A 82 1.79 -0.67 8.76
C GLY A 82 0.26 -0.76 8.77
N TYR A 83 -0.41 0.11 8.02
CA TYR A 83 -1.86 0.07 7.88
C TYR A 83 -2.37 -1.16 7.14
N SER A 84 -1.74 -1.53 6.02
CA SER A 84 -2.13 -2.70 5.22
C SER A 84 -2.09 -4.01 6.03
N LYS A 85 -1.10 -4.16 6.94
CA LYS A 85 -0.97 -5.33 7.81
C LYS A 85 -1.92 -5.36 9.01
N ASN A 86 -2.51 -4.23 9.36
CA ASN A 86 -3.39 -4.09 10.53
C ASN A 86 -4.83 -3.76 10.11
N GLU A 87 -5.24 -4.21 8.91
CA GLU A 87 -6.60 -4.04 8.36
C GLU A 87 -7.07 -2.58 8.18
N GLY A 88 -6.15 -1.61 8.30
CA GLY A 88 -6.42 -0.18 8.10
C GLY A 88 -6.40 0.22 6.63
N PHE A 89 -7.19 -0.46 5.79
CA PHE A 89 -7.11 -0.30 4.33
C PHE A 89 -7.46 1.12 3.86
N ARG A 90 -8.40 1.78 4.55
CA ARG A 90 -8.78 3.17 4.26
C ARG A 90 -7.64 4.12 4.57
N GLU A 91 -6.99 3.94 5.72
CA GLU A 91 -5.87 4.76 6.14
C GLU A 91 -4.64 4.52 5.26
N ALA A 92 -4.41 3.27 4.81
CA ALA A 92 -3.38 2.97 3.81
C ALA A 92 -3.59 3.74 2.50
N LEU A 93 -4.85 3.89 2.06
CA LEU A 93 -5.19 4.71 0.89
C LEU A 93 -5.03 6.20 1.13
N LEU A 94 -5.39 6.70 2.32
CA LEU A 94 -5.16 8.10 2.64
C LEU A 94 -3.67 8.41 2.61
N VAL A 95 -2.83 7.54 3.18
CA VAL A 95 -1.37 7.66 3.07
C VAL A 95 -0.93 7.65 1.60
N TYR A 96 -1.46 6.76 0.76
CA TYR A 96 -1.16 6.74 -0.68
C TYR A 96 -1.56 8.05 -1.41
N ILE A 97 -2.75 8.57 -1.13
CA ILE A 97 -3.23 9.83 -1.71
C ILE A 97 -2.36 10.99 -1.23
N ASP A 98 -2.00 11.02 0.06
CA ASP A 98 -1.11 12.03 0.60
C ASP A 98 0.28 11.95 -0.08
N MET A 99 0.81 10.76 -0.36
CA MET A 99 2.07 10.61 -1.12
C MET A 99 1.98 11.21 -2.53
N LEU A 100 0.84 11.02 -3.21
CA LEU A 100 0.60 11.61 -4.53
C LEU A 100 0.67 13.13 -4.48
N TRP A 101 0.05 13.75 -3.47
CA TRP A 101 0.10 15.20 -3.29
C TRP A 101 1.52 15.73 -3.03
N HIS A 102 2.38 14.92 -2.43
CA HIS A 102 3.79 15.26 -2.18
C HIS A 102 4.73 14.94 -3.35
N ASN A 103 4.20 14.56 -4.53
CA ASN A 103 4.95 14.22 -5.74
C ASN A 103 6.03 13.14 -5.53
N ILE A 104 5.80 12.20 -4.62
CA ILE A 104 6.71 11.07 -4.43
C ILE A 104 6.53 10.13 -5.62
N GLN A 105 7.63 9.77 -6.29
CA GLN A 105 7.61 8.86 -7.43
C GLN A 105 7.08 7.50 -6.97
N LEU A 106 5.90 7.13 -7.49
CA LEU A 106 5.23 5.90 -7.10
C LEU A 106 5.74 4.74 -7.97
N GLY A 107 6.46 3.80 -7.35
CA GLY A 107 6.76 2.50 -7.96
C GLY A 107 5.64 1.46 -7.79
N ASN A 108 5.86 0.27 -8.36
CA ASN A 108 4.93 -0.87 -8.33
C ASN A 108 4.39 -1.26 -6.94
N PHE A 109 5.18 -1.02 -5.90
CA PHE A 109 4.77 -1.28 -4.53
C PHE A 109 3.49 -0.52 -4.13
N TYR A 110 3.37 0.75 -4.51
CA TYR A 110 2.23 1.58 -4.09
C TYR A 110 0.94 1.24 -4.83
N PHE A 111 1.07 0.90 -6.12
CA PHE A 111 -0.06 0.36 -6.88
C PHE A 111 -0.60 -0.90 -6.21
N SER A 112 0.28 -1.78 -5.74
CA SER A 112 -0.12 -2.98 -5.00
C SER A 112 -0.86 -2.65 -3.69
N VAL A 113 -0.41 -1.65 -2.93
CA VAL A 113 -1.11 -1.20 -1.71
C VAL A 113 -2.49 -0.65 -2.04
N ALA A 114 -2.59 0.23 -3.03
CA ALA A 114 -3.85 0.87 -3.40
C ALA A 114 -4.86 -0.15 -3.99
N LEU A 115 -4.39 -1.09 -4.81
CA LEU A 115 -5.22 -2.17 -5.35
C LEU A 115 -5.68 -3.14 -4.26
N ASN A 116 -4.84 -3.46 -3.26
CA ASN A 116 -5.25 -4.30 -2.14
C ASN A 116 -6.33 -3.59 -1.28
N ALA A 117 -6.17 -2.29 -1.07
CA ALA A 117 -7.20 -1.53 -0.37
C ALA A 117 -8.52 -1.45 -1.15
N HIS A 118 -8.48 -1.37 -2.49
CA HIS A 118 -9.67 -1.54 -3.31
C HIS A 118 -10.37 -2.88 -3.03
N VAL A 119 -9.65 -4.01 -3.05
CA VAL A 119 -10.24 -5.34 -2.86
C VAL A 119 -11.01 -5.41 -1.54
N ASN A 120 -10.47 -4.81 -0.48
CA ASN A 120 -11.09 -4.83 0.84
C ASN A 120 -12.23 -3.80 0.99
N LEU A 121 -12.14 -2.64 0.34
CA LEU A 121 -13.17 -1.59 0.39
C LEU A 121 -14.25 -1.74 -0.69
N LYS A 122 -14.04 -2.61 -1.68
CA LYS A 122 -14.90 -2.86 -2.85
C LYS A 122 -15.21 -1.61 -3.69
N ASP A 123 -14.32 -0.62 -3.71
CA ASP A 123 -14.51 0.65 -4.45
C ASP A 123 -13.92 0.59 -5.87
N SER A 124 -14.73 0.20 -6.85
CA SER A 124 -14.29 0.06 -8.25
C SER A 124 -13.77 1.34 -8.91
N ARG A 125 -14.12 2.52 -8.40
CA ARG A 125 -13.63 3.80 -8.95
C ARG A 125 -12.17 4.01 -8.61
N LEU A 126 -11.81 3.72 -7.36
CA LEU A 126 -10.43 3.77 -6.89
C LEU A 126 -9.53 2.84 -7.72
N GLY A 127 -10.01 1.63 -7.98
CA GLY A 127 -9.35 0.66 -8.84
C GLY A 127 -8.96 1.17 -10.22
N ARG A 128 -9.91 1.81 -10.90
CA ARG A 128 -9.69 2.40 -12.22
C ARG A 128 -8.73 3.58 -12.17
N GLY A 129 -8.83 4.41 -11.12
CA GLY A 129 -7.90 5.51 -10.90
C GLY A 129 -6.45 5.02 -10.80
N VAL A 130 -6.23 3.97 -10.00
CA VAL A 130 -4.91 3.34 -9.83
C VAL A 130 -4.42 2.73 -11.14
N HIS A 131 -5.27 2.01 -11.89
CA HIS A 131 -4.87 1.47 -13.21
C HIS A 131 -4.46 2.57 -14.19
N GLY A 132 -5.18 3.69 -14.22
CA GLY A 132 -4.79 4.85 -15.04
C GLY A 132 -3.44 5.43 -14.65
N GLN A 133 -3.05 5.36 -13.38
CA GLN A 133 -1.71 5.77 -12.92
C GLN A 133 -0.63 4.75 -13.28
N VAL A 134 -0.93 3.45 -13.24
CA VAL A 134 -0.02 2.40 -13.72
C VAL A 134 0.31 2.62 -15.19
N ILE A 135 -0.70 2.88 -16.05
CA ILE A 135 -0.49 3.14 -17.49
C ILE A 135 0.35 4.40 -17.73
N LYS A 136 0.21 5.43 -16.89
CA LYS A 136 0.97 6.68 -16.97
C LYS A 136 2.36 6.58 -16.37
N SER A 137 2.65 5.52 -15.61
CA SER A 137 3.96 5.31 -15.00
C SER A 137 5.01 5.06 -16.08
N SER A 138 6.23 5.53 -15.84
CA SER A 138 7.40 5.18 -16.67
C SER A 138 7.91 3.77 -16.37
N GLU A 139 7.46 3.15 -15.28
CA GLU A 139 7.82 1.78 -14.89
C GLU A 139 6.79 0.78 -15.38
N GLU A 140 7.27 -0.33 -15.95
CA GLU A 140 6.39 -1.44 -16.30
C GLU A 140 5.79 -2.09 -15.04
N PRO A 141 4.49 -2.44 -15.06
CA PRO A 141 3.86 -3.11 -13.94
C PRO A 141 4.48 -4.49 -13.71
N ASP A 142 4.92 -4.74 -12.48
CA ASP A 142 5.41 -6.06 -12.10
C ASP A 142 4.28 -7.10 -12.01
N GLN A 143 4.65 -8.36 -11.81
CA GLN A 143 3.69 -9.46 -11.71
C GLN A 143 2.65 -9.25 -10.60
N VAL A 144 3.03 -8.59 -9.49
CA VAL A 144 2.14 -8.37 -8.34
C VAL A 144 1.07 -7.36 -8.72
N VAL A 145 1.47 -6.26 -9.37
CA VAL A 145 0.54 -5.23 -9.88
C VAL A 145 -0.39 -5.81 -10.94
N ASN A 146 0.14 -6.56 -11.91
CA ASN A 146 -0.68 -7.20 -12.95
C ASN A 146 -1.71 -8.18 -12.37
N ASN A 147 -1.29 -9.01 -11.40
CA ASN A 147 -2.21 -9.93 -10.73
C ASN A 147 -3.31 -9.20 -9.92
N ALA A 148 -2.95 -8.08 -9.28
CA ALA A 148 -3.89 -7.27 -8.52
C ALA A 148 -4.90 -6.55 -9.44
N LEU A 149 -4.46 -6.02 -10.58
CA LEU A 149 -5.34 -5.47 -11.62
C LEU A 149 -6.28 -6.55 -12.18
N LEU A 150 -5.77 -7.76 -12.44
CA LEU A 150 -6.58 -8.87 -12.92
C LEU A 150 -7.72 -9.22 -11.94
N SER A 151 -7.39 -9.32 -10.66
CA SER A 151 -8.36 -9.56 -9.59
C SER A 151 -9.39 -8.44 -9.50
N LEU A 152 -8.95 -7.18 -9.64
CA LEU A 152 -9.81 -6.00 -9.63
C LEU A 152 -10.89 -6.06 -10.71
N TYR A 153 -10.49 -6.28 -11.96
CA TYR A 153 -11.42 -6.34 -13.08
C TYR A 153 -12.33 -7.58 -13.01
N ALA A 154 -11.82 -8.71 -12.51
CA ALA A 154 -12.62 -9.90 -12.27
C ALA A 154 -13.70 -9.67 -11.20
N GLN A 155 -13.37 -8.95 -10.13
CA GLN A 155 -14.33 -8.60 -9.07
C GLN A 155 -15.37 -7.58 -9.55
N CYS A 156 -15.00 -6.67 -10.46
CA CYS A 156 -15.92 -5.72 -11.08
C CYS A 156 -16.80 -6.35 -12.19
N GLY A 157 -16.58 -7.61 -12.55
CA GLY A 157 -17.32 -8.28 -13.62
C GLY A 157 -16.89 -7.87 -15.04
N CYS A 158 -15.76 -7.19 -15.19
CA CYS A 158 -15.23 -6.74 -16.48
C CYS A 158 -14.41 -7.84 -17.16
N TYR A 159 -15.07 -8.96 -17.50
CA TYR A 159 -14.38 -10.17 -17.96
C TYR A 159 -13.64 -10.02 -19.30
N SER A 160 -14.08 -9.11 -20.17
CA SER A 160 -13.34 -8.77 -21.40
C SER A 160 -11.97 -8.18 -21.08
N GLU A 161 -11.91 -7.25 -20.12
CA GLU A 161 -10.66 -6.64 -19.66
C GLU A 161 -9.77 -7.66 -18.94
N VAL A 162 -10.36 -8.56 -18.17
CA VAL A 162 -9.62 -9.67 -17.54
C VAL A 162 -8.92 -10.54 -18.57
N LEU A 163 -9.62 -10.94 -19.63
CA LEU A 163 -9.03 -11.76 -20.71
C LEU A 163 -7.93 -10.99 -21.44
N LYS A 164 -8.22 -9.76 -21.84
CA LYS A 164 -7.25 -8.92 -22.55
C LYS A 164 -5.96 -8.73 -21.76
N MET A 165 -6.06 -8.33 -20.49
CA MET A 165 -4.89 -8.20 -19.63
C MET A 165 -4.19 -9.54 -19.43
N PHE A 166 -4.94 -10.63 -19.20
CA PHE A 166 -4.33 -11.96 -19.05
C PHE A 166 -3.51 -12.36 -20.28
N ASP A 167 -3.99 -12.04 -21.48
CA ASP A 167 -3.32 -12.32 -22.75
C ASP A 167 -2.09 -11.42 -22.96
N GLU A 168 -2.15 -10.16 -22.52
CA GLU A 168 -1.06 -9.18 -22.59
C GLU A 168 0.03 -9.38 -21.51
N MET A 169 -0.24 -10.14 -20.45
CA MET A 169 0.73 -10.38 -19.38
C MET A 169 1.99 -11.13 -19.89
N PRO A 170 3.20 -10.59 -19.67
CA PRO A 170 4.44 -11.21 -20.16
C PRO A 170 4.78 -12.50 -19.41
N GLN A 171 4.33 -12.61 -18.15
CA GLN A 171 4.51 -13.78 -17.29
C GLN A 171 3.17 -14.08 -16.58
N ARG A 172 2.86 -15.37 -16.41
CA ARG A 172 1.64 -15.85 -15.77
C ARG A 172 2.01 -16.83 -14.68
N ASN A 173 1.45 -16.66 -13.49
CA ASN A 173 1.71 -17.53 -12.35
C ASN A 173 0.41 -18.11 -11.79
N VAL A 174 0.53 -18.93 -10.75
CA VAL A 174 -0.63 -19.58 -10.11
C VAL A 174 -1.69 -18.54 -9.69
N VAL A 175 -1.27 -17.34 -9.26
CA VAL A 175 -2.18 -16.26 -8.86
C VAL A 175 -2.94 -15.69 -10.06
N SER A 176 -2.30 -15.46 -11.22
CA SER A 176 -3.01 -14.96 -12.41
C SER A 176 -4.06 -15.97 -12.90
N TRP A 177 -3.72 -17.27 -12.92
CA TRP A 177 -4.66 -18.33 -13.28
C TRP A 177 -5.82 -18.45 -12.30
N ASN A 178 -5.54 -18.39 -10.98
CA ASN A 178 -6.57 -18.42 -9.96
C ASN A 178 -7.53 -17.24 -10.06
N SER A 179 -7.01 -16.04 -10.33
CA SER A 179 -7.83 -14.84 -10.54
C SER A 179 -8.73 -14.96 -11.78
N LEU A 180 -8.21 -15.51 -12.87
CA LEU A 180 -8.98 -15.77 -14.08
C LEU A 180 -10.13 -16.77 -13.81
N ILE A 181 -9.79 -17.97 -13.33
CA ILE A 181 -10.75 -19.05 -13.07
C ILE A 181 -11.78 -18.62 -12.03
N GLY A 182 -11.33 -17.99 -10.93
CA GLY A 182 -12.22 -17.48 -9.88
C GLY A 182 -13.18 -16.42 -10.39
N GLY A 183 -12.72 -15.52 -11.27
CA GLY A 183 -13.57 -14.55 -11.95
C GLY A 183 -14.68 -15.21 -12.77
N PHE A 184 -14.32 -16.15 -13.65
CA PHE A 184 -15.28 -16.85 -14.51
C PHE A 184 -16.25 -17.75 -13.73
N ALA A 185 -15.77 -18.43 -12.69
CA ALA A 185 -16.64 -19.20 -11.80
C ALA A 185 -17.72 -18.28 -11.20
N LYS A 186 -17.32 -17.13 -10.68
CA LYS A 186 -18.25 -16.14 -10.11
C LYS A 186 -19.25 -15.60 -11.14
N ARG A 187 -18.82 -15.42 -12.40
CA ARG A 187 -19.71 -15.03 -13.51
C ARG A 187 -20.83 -16.06 -13.72
N LEU A 188 -20.45 -17.34 -13.79
CA LEU A 188 -21.37 -18.45 -14.04
C LEU A 188 -22.38 -18.61 -12.90
N PHE A 189 -21.96 -18.41 -11.64
CA PHE A 189 -22.85 -18.51 -10.48
C PHE A 189 -23.78 -17.31 -10.30
N ASN A 190 -23.37 -16.10 -10.70
CA ASN A 190 -24.14 -14.87 -10.43
C ASN A 190 -25.04 -14.40 -11.60
N GLY A 191 -24.99 -15.03 -12.78
CA GLY A 191 -25.92 -14.74 -13.89
C GLY A 191 -25.90 -13.30 -14.44
N MET A 192 -24.95 -12.45 -14.04
CA MET A 192 -24.90 -11.05 -14.47
C MET A 192 -24.45 -10.96 -15.94
N SER A 193 -25.38 -10.57 -16.82
CA SER A 193 -25.12 -10.22 -18.22
C SER A 193 -24.57 -8.79 -18.33
N CYS A 194 -23.76 -8.55 -19.37
CA CYS A 194 -22.93 -7.36 -19.58
C CYS A 194 -23.67 -6.07 -20.01
N GLU A 195 -25.01 -6.01 -19.98
CA GLU A 195 -25.76 -5.02 -20.77
C GLU A 195 -25.87 -3.60 -20.19
N ASP A 196 -25.41 -3.33 -18.97
CA ASP A 196 -25.53 -1.98 -18.38
C ASP A 196 -24.34 -1.03 -18.61
N TRP A 197 -23.29 -1.45 -19.34
CA TRP A 197 -22.04 -0.66 -19.42
C TRP A 197 -21.87 0.25 -20.65
N GLN A 198 -22.82 0.28 -21.60
CA GLN A 198 -22.75 1.24 -22.73
C GLN A 198 -23.26 2.66 -22.40
N LEU A 199 -23.95 2.88 -21.28
CA LEU A 199 -24.55 4.18 -20.96
C LEU A 199 -23.64 5.13 -20.14
N GLY A 200 -22.43 4.71 -19.75
CA GLY A 200 -21.54 5.51 -18.89
C GLY A 200 -20.45 6.31 -19.62
N MET A 201 -20.39 6.30 -20.95
CA MET A 201 -19.36 7.03 -21.73
C MET A 201 -19.74 8.48 -22.09
N LEU A 202 -20.85 9.01 -21.57
CA LEU A 202 -21.24 10.42 -21.74
C LEU A 202 -21.74 10.99 -20.40
N CYS A 203 -20.81 11.33 -19.51
CA CYS A 203 -20.91 12.43 -18.53
C CYS A 203 -19.51 12.75 -18.02
#